data_AF-A0A9N9R7P0-F1
#
_entry.id   AF-A0A9N9R7P0-F1
#
_cell.length_a   1.000
_cell.length_b   1.000
_cell.length_c   1.000
_cell.angle_alpha   90.00
_cell.angle_beta   90.00
_cell.angle_gamma   90.00
#
_symmetry.space_group_name_H-M   'P 1'
#
loop_
_entity.id
_entity.type
_entity.pdbx_description
1 polymer ?
#
loop_
_entity_poly.entity_id
_entity_poly.type
_entity_poly.pdbx_seq_one_letter_code
_entity_poly.pdbx_strand_id
1 'polypeptide(L)'
;MLQQKIRSNNQNFFKLQILYYMDMDCDIKVLSECWLTKNCNTPCLNDYNHYSTTVNLNQNNRVIVYVNNQLDVTVDKLILSEANCFVLKFDSDTVLIAIYRPPCFRN
;
A
#
# COMPACT_ATOMS: atom_id res chain seq x y z
N MET A 1 2.38 12.96 0.13
CA MET A 1 1.87 11.61 -0.21
C MET A 1 2.66 11.06 -1.39
N LEU A 2 3.24 9.86 -1.23
CA LEU A 2 3.92 9.16 -2.31
C LEU A 2 3.10 7.93 -2.73
N GLN A 3 2.82 7.78 -4.02
CA GLN A 3 2.13 6.62 -4.58
C GLN A 3 3.00 5.94 -5.63
N GLN A 4 3.22 4.62 -5.46
CA GLN A 4 4.02 3.84 -6.40
C GLN A 4 3.39 2.48 -6.74
N LYS A 5 3.53 2.10 -8.01
CA LYS A 5 3.16 0.77 -8.53
C LYS A 5 4.41 -0.09 -8.67
N ILE A 6 4.40 -1.30 -8.12
CA ILE A 6 5.61 -2.15 -8.05
C ILE A 6 5.37 -3.50 -8.72
N ARG A 7 5.51 -3.56 -10.04
CA ARG A 7 5.33 -4.80 -10.81
C ARG A 7 6.56 -5.72 -10.69
N SER A 8 6.46 -6.84 -9.95
CA SER A 8 7.44 -7.96 -9.82
C SER A 8 8.43 -7.94 -8.65
N ASN A 9 8.68 -9.15 -8.11
CA ASN A 9 9.19 -9.49 -6.76
C ASN A 9 10.74 -9.44 -6.61
N ASN A 10 11.53 -9.77 -7.64
CA ASN A 10 12.99 -9.97 -7.46
C ASN A 10 13.89 -8.77 -7.82
N GLN A 11 13.47 -7.87 -8.71
CA GLN A 11 14.27 -6.67 -9.05
C GLN A 11 13.81 -5.40 -8.32
N ASN A 12 12.60 -5.40 -7.77
CA ASN A 12 12.03 -4.21 -7.14
C ASN A 12 12.11 -4.18 -5.62
N PHE A 13 12.50 -5.27 -4.94
CA PHE A 13 12.74 -5.20 -3.50
C PHE A 13 13.91 -4.25 -3.18
N PHE A 14 14.95 -4.28 -4.02
CA PHE A 14 16.03 -3.29 -3.99
C PHE A 14 15.56 -1.88 -4.32
N LYS A 15 14.63 -1.69 -5.28
CA LYS A 15 14.04 -0.37 -5.56
C LYS A 15 13.14 0.13 -4.44
N LEU A 16 12.45 -0.78 -3.74
CA LEU A 16 11.70 -0.50 -2.52
C LEU A 16 12.65 -0.04 -1.42
N GLN A 17 13.72 -0.78 -1.15
CA GLN A 17 14.79 -0.35 -0.25
C GLN A 17 15.38 1.00 -0.65
N ILE A 18 15.63 1.25 -1.93
CA ILE A 18 16.13 2.55 -2.39
C ILE A 18 15.12 3.67 -2.13
N LEU A 19 13.82 3.46 -2.35
CA LEU A 19 12.79 4.42 -1.94
C LEU A 19 12.57 4.51 -0.43
N TYR A 20 12.94 3.47 0.32
CA TYR A 20 12.95 3.47 1.78
C TYR A 20 14.17 4.22 2.35
N TYR A 21 15.31 4.21 1.65
CA TYR A 21 16.56 4.93 2.01
C TYR A 21 16.63 6.34 1.41
N MET A 22 15.88 6.61 0.34
CA MET A 22 15.61 7.97 -0.08
C MET A 22 14.72 8.56 1.01
N ASP A 23 15.32 9.41 1.83
CA ASP A 23 14.77 10.17 2.96
C ASP A 23 13.64 11.12 2.50
N MET A 24 12.62 10.55 1.87
CA MET A 24 11.43 11.25 1.47
C MET A 24 10.55 11.37 2.70
N ASP A 25 10.63 12.55 3.30
CA ASP A 25 9.80 13.00 4.41
C ASP A 25 8.34 13.05 3.93
N CYS A 26 7.62 11.95 4.15
CA CYS A 26 6.29 11.72 3.61
C CYS A 26 5.47 10.96 4.63
N ASP A 27 4.47 11.61 5.21
CA ASP A 27 3.65 11.01 6.27
C ASP A 27 2.87 9.77 5.83
N ILE A 28 2.60 9.64 4.53
CA ILE A 28 1.81 8.55 3.96
C ILE A 28 2.50 8.02 2.70
N LYS A 29 2.74 6.71 2.68
CA LYS A 29 3.31 5.99 1.54
C LYS A 29 2.35 4.87 1.12
N VAL A 30 1.94 4.87 -0.15
CA VAL A 30 1.02 3.88 -0.70
C VAL A 30 1.75 3.04 -1.75
N LEU A 31 1.85 1.75 -1.49
CA LEU A 31 2.36 0.76 -2.42
C LEU A 31 1.21 -0.06 -2.98
N SER A 32 1.16 -0.17 -4.30
CA SER A 32 0.18 -0.98 -5.02
C SER A 32 0.89 -1.96 -5.93
N GLU A 33 0.17 -3.00 -6.33
CA GLU A 33 0.71 -4.08 -7.17
C GLU A 33 1.83 -4.86 -6.49
N CYS A 34 1.85 -5.02 -5.15
CA CYS A 34 2.96 -5.73 -4.49
C CYS A 34 2.88 -7.25 -4.72
N TRP A 35 3.84 -7.83 -5.48
CA TRP A 35 3.94 -9.27 -5.78
C TRP A 35 4.55 -10.06 -4.61
N LEU A 36 4.14 -9.76 -3.37
CA LEU A 36 4.63 -10.49 -2.21
C LEU A 36 4.05 -11.91 -2.26
N THR A 37 4.93 -12.91 -2.36
CA THR A 37 4.55 -14.32 -2.20
C THR A 37 3.84 -14.53 -0.86
N LYS A 38 3.01 -15.58 -0.73
CA LYS A 38 2.18 -15.85 0.45
C LYS A 38 2.91 -15.75 1.81
N ASN A 39 4.25 -15.87 1.83
CA ASN A 39 5.09 -15.82 3.03
C ASN A 39 6.09 -14.65 3.07
N CYS A 40 5.95 -13.65 2.19
CA CYS A 40 6.85 -12.50 2.24
C CYS A 40 6.34 -11.52 3.30
N ASN A 41 7.14 -11.35 4.36
CA ASN A 41 6.87 -10.37 5.40
C ASN A 41 6.88 -8.98 4.77
N THR A 42 5.80 -8.23 4.96
CA THR A 42 5.77 -6.79 4.65
C THR A 42 6.91 -6.13 5.45
N PRO A 43 7.82 -5.39 4.80
CA PRO A 43 8.90 -4.76 5.54
C PRO A 43 8.32 -3.74 6.53
N CYS A 44 8.74 -3.84 7.79
CA CYS A 44 8.43 -2.84 8.81
C CYS A 44 9.32 -1.62 8.59
N LEU A 45 8.74 -0.43 8.72
CA LEU A 45 9.47 0.83 8.69
C LEU A 45 9.45 1.43 10.10
N ASN A 46 10.60 1.89 10.56
CA ASN A 46 10.68 2.65 11.80
C ASN A 46 9.82 3.90 11.66
N ASP A 47 9.08 4.24 12.72
CA ASP A 47 8.19 5.41 12.78
C ASP A 47 6.95 5.35 11.87
N TYR A 48 6.65 4.20 11.25
CA TYR A 48 5.41 4.02 10.49
C TYR A 48 4.61 2.80 10.95
N ASN A 49 3.31 2.99 11.12
CA ASN A 49 2.33 1.92 11.13
C ASN A 49 2.10 1.42 9.70
N HIS A 50 1.87 0.12 9.52
CA HIS A 50 1.64 -0.45 8.19
C HIS A 50 0.36 -1.30 8.12
N TYR A 51 -0.33 -1.21 7.00
CA TYR A 51 -1.60 -1.90 6.73
C TYR A 51 -1.52 -2.58 5.37
N SER A 52 -1.93 -3.85 5.28
CA SER A 52 -1.90 -4.61 4.02
C SER A 52 -3.24 -5.29 3.74
N THR A 53 -3.68 -5.29 2.49
CA THR A 53 -4.87 -6.06 2.12
C THR A 53 -4.59 -7.56 2.22
N THR A 54 -5.46 -8.26 2.95
CA THR A 54 -5.40 -9.71 3.19
C THR A 54 -6.22 -10.54 2.21
N VAL A 55 -7.27 -9.95 1.64
CA VAL A 55 -8.15 -10.61 0.66
C VAL A 55 -7.67 -10.16 -0.70
N ASN A 56 -7.05 -11.06 -1.45
CA ASN A 56 -6.58 -10.75 -2.79
C ASN A 56 -7.21 -11.76 -3.76
N LEU A 57 -7.97 -11.25 -4.75
CA LEU A 57 -8.53 -12.07 -5.84
C LEU A 57 -7.42 -12.78 -6.64
N ASN A 58 -6.22 -12.21 -6.66
CA ASN A 58 -5.02 -12.77 -7.26
C ASN A 58 -3.77 -12.34 -6.45
N GLN A 59 -2.60 -12.92 -6.72
CA GLN A 59 -1.35 -12.59 -5.99
C GLN A 59 -0.84 -11.15 -6.19
N ASN A 60 -1.42 -10.40 -7.12
CA ASN A 60 -0.93 -9.10 -7.58
C ASN A 60 -1.75 -7.92 -7.08
N ASN A 61 -2.86 -8.15 -6.38
CA ASN A 61 -3.78 -7.08 -5.99
C ASN A 61 -3.44 -6.43 -4.65
N ARG A 62 -2.28 -6.72 -4.06
CA ARG A 62 -1.99 -6.23 -2.72
C ARG A 62 -1.77 -4.73 -2.72
N VAL A 63 -2.45 -4.04 -1.81
CA VAL A 63 -2.19 -2.66 -1.43
C VAL A 63 -1.58 -2.66 -0.04
N ILE A 64 -0.50 -1.89 0.12
CA ILE A 64 0.18 -1.66 1.39
C ILE A 64 0.20 -0.16 1.64
N VAL A 65 -0.20 0.24 2.83
CA VAL A 65 -0.21 1.63 3.26
C VAL A 65 0.70 1.74 4.47
N TYR A 66 1.65 2.66 4.41
CA TYR A 66 2.44 3.08 5.55
C TYR A 66 1.97 4.47 5.97
N VAL A 67 1.77 4.64 7.27
CA VAL A 67 1.38 5.91 7.89
C VAL A 67 2.37 6.21 9.00
N ASN A 68 2.92 7.42 9.01
CA ASN A 68 3.73 7.93 10.11
C ASN A 68 2.96 7.74 11.43
N ASN A 69 3.62 7.16 12.44
CA ASN A 69 3.01 6.83 13.72
C ASN A 69 2.64 8.07 14.56
N GLN A 70 3.13 9.25 14.17
CA GLN A 70 2.76 10.54 14.76
C GLN A 70 1.49 11.14 14.14
N LEU A 71 1.03 10.61 13.01
CA LEU A 71 -0.16 11.10 12.31
C LEU A 71 -1.41 10.42 12.88
N ASP A 72 -2.36 11.22 13.37
CA ASP A 72 -3.66 10.72 13.80
C ASP A 72 -4.52 10.40 12.56
N VAL A 73 -4.70 9.10 12.29
CA VAL A 73 -5.46 8.63 11.14
C VAL A 73 -6.21 7.36 11.49
N THR A 74 -7.45 7.27 11.04
CA THR A 74 -8.19 6.02 11.04
C THR A 74 -8.03 5.33 9.70
N VAL A 75 -7.61 4.06 9.69
CA VAL A 75 -7.42 3.27 8.47
C VAL A 75 -8.46 2.16 8.40
N ASP A 76 -9.41 2.31 7.49
CA ASP A 76 -10.48 1.34 7.23
C ASP A 76 -10.17 0.54 5.95
N LYS A 77 -10.32 -0.78 6.01
CA LYS A 77 -10.27 -1.63 4.82
C LYS A 77 -11.65 -1.63 4.14
N LEU A 78 -11.71 -1.24 2.88
CA LEU A 78 -12.94 -1.33 2.08
C LEU A 78 -12.89 -2.55 1.17
N ILE A 79 -13.90 -3.41 1.28
CA ILE A 79 -14.05 -4.59 0.44
C ILE A 79 -14.87 -4.21 -0.79
N LEU A 80 -14.22 -4.17 -1.95
CA LEU A 80 -14.86 -3.97 -3.24
C LEU A 80 -14.76 -5.26 -4.06
N SER A 81 -15.76 -5.53 -4.90
CA SER A 81 -15.82 -6.75 -5.71
C SER A 81 -14.66 -6.87 -6.71
N GLU A 82 -14.13 -5.75 -7.19
CA GLU A 82 -13.11 -5.72 -8.25
C GLU A 82 -11.84 -4.94 -7.86
N ALA A 83 -11.72 -4.49 -6.61
CA ALA A 83 -10.62 -3.64 -6.19
C ALA A 83 -10.22 -3.89 -4.74
N ASN A 84 -8.95 -3.61 -4.46
CA ASN A 84 -8.42 -3.59 -3.10
C ASN A 84 -8.22 -2.13 -2.68
N CYS A 85 -8.74 -1.79 -1.51
CA CYS A 85 -8.87 -0.41 -1.08
C CYS A 85 -8.66 -0.24 0.42
N PHE A 86 -7.94 0.82 0.78
CA PHE A 86 -7.95 1.41 2.12
C PHE A 86 -8.53 2.81 2.06
N VAL A 87 -9.30 3.16 3.07
CA VAL A 87 -9.80 4.50 3.32
C VAL A 87 -9.07 5.02 4.56
N LEU A 88 -8.29 6.06 4.39
CA LEU A 88 -7.62 6.77 5.46
C LEU A 88 -8.42 8.04 5.74
N LYS A 89 -8.81 8.26 6.99
CA LYS A 89 -9.54 9.44 7.44
C LYS A 89 -8.64 10.25 8.36
N PHE A 90 -8.38 11.50 7.99
CA PHE A 90 -7.64 12.48 8.78
C PHE A 90 -8.63 13.51 9.29
N ASP A 91 -8.58 13.78 10.58
CA ASP A 91 -9.47 14.73 11.24
C ASP A 91 -10.95 14.52 10.81
N SER A 92 -11.68 15.61 10.56
CA SER A 92 -13.11 15.57 10.23
C SER A 92 -13.44 15.92 8.78
N ASP A 93 -12.45 16.35 7.98
CA ASP A 93 -12.69 16.91 6.65
C ASP A 93 -11.90 16.24 5.52
N THR A 94 -10.89 15.42 5.83
CA THR A 94 -9.96 14.91 4.83
C THR A 94 -9.99 13.39 4.76
N VAL A 95 -10.22 12.85 3.57
CA VAL A 95 -10.22 11.41 3.30
C VAL A 95 -9.29 11.10 2.14
N LEU A 96 -8.40 10.13 2.34
CA LEU A 96 -7.53 9.58 1.30
C LEU A 96 -7.93 8.15 1.00
N ILE A 97 -8.07 7.85 -0.28
CA ILE A 97 -8.46 6.52 -0.75
C ILE A 97 -7.26 5.89 -1.46
N ALA A 98 -6.67 4.88 -0.83
CA ALA A 98 -5.59 4.07 -1.40
C ALA A 98 -6.20 2.86 -2.10
N ILE A 99 -6.49 2.99 -3.39
CA ILE A 99 -7.17 1.97 -4.21
C ILE A 99 -6.26 1.41 -5.31
N TYR A 100 -6.33 0.10 -5.49
CA TYR A 100 -5.80 -0.58 -6.66
C TYR A 100 -6.86 -1.46 -7.31
N ARG A 101 -7.06 -1.24 -8.61
CA ARG A 101 -7.89 -2.07 -9.48
C ARG A 101 -6.98 -2.76 -10.51
N PRO A 102 -6.93 -4.10 -10.57
CA PRO A 102 -6.18 -4.80 -11.61
C PRO A 102 -6.73 -4.49 -13.01
N PRO A 103 -5.92 -4.60 -14.06
CA PRO A 103 -6.40 -4.47 -15.43
C PRO A 103 -7.43 -5.56 -15.73
N CYS A 104 -8.63 -5.15 -16.16
CA CYS A 104 -9.63 -6.06 -16.71
C CYS A 104 -9.30 -6.31 -18.18
N PHE A 105 -8.78 -7.50 -18.51
CA PHE A 105 -8.77 -7.96 -19.89
C PHE A 105 -10.19 -8.49 -20.20
N ARG A 106 -10.97 -7.71 -20.95
CA ARG A 106 -12.14 -8.25 -21.65
C ARG A 106 -11.61 -8.89 -22.93
N ASN A 107 -11.73 -10.22 -23.03
CA ASN A 107 -11.67 -10.91 -24.31
C ASN A 107 -12.94 -10.63 -25.11
#